data_AF-A0A5B6VB78-F1
#
_entry.id   AF-A0A5B6VB78-F1
#
_cell.length_a   1.000
_cell.length_b   1.000
_cell.length_c   1.000
_cell.angle_alpha   90.00
_cell.angle_beta   90.00
_cell.angle_gamma   90.00
#
_symmetry.space_group_name_H-M   'P 1'
#
loop_
_entity.id
_entity.type
_entity.pdbx_description
1 polymer ?
#
loop_
_entity_poly.entity_id
_entity_poly.type
_entity_poly.pdbx_seq_one_letter_code
_entity_poly.pdbx_strand_id
1 'polypeptide(L)'
;MVTAAIFRAAATVMLLVLSFSACQAQLSSTFYGDTCPNALSTIRTSIRSAIARERRMAASLIRLHFHDCFVQGCDASILLDNSPSITSEKFVTQ
;
A
#
# COMPACT_ATOMS: atom_id res chain seq x y z
N MET A 1 11.18 -19.96 44.62
CA MET A 1 12.15 -20.36 43.57
C MET A 1 11.45 -20.96 42.35
N VAL A 2 10.58 -21.96 42.53
CA VAL A 2 9.81 -22.60 41.44
C VAL A 2 8.89 -21.62 40.69
N THR A 3 8.19 -20.74 41.40
CA THR A 3 7.28 -19.74 40.82
C THR A 3 8.00 -18.74 39.90
N ALA A 4 9.20 -18.30 40.28
CA ALA A 4 10.03 -17.40 39.46
C ALA A 4 10.59 -18.10 38.21
N ALA A 5 10.89 -19.40 38.28
CA ALA A 5 11.34 -20.18 37.13
C ALA A 5 10.21 -20.38 36.10
N ILE A 6 8.98 -20.65 36.57
CA ILE A 6 7.79 -20.75 35.73
C ILE A 6 7.51 -19.42 35.02
N PHE A 7 7.61 -18.29 35.74
CA PHE A 7 7.37 -16.96 35.17
C PHE A 7 8.40 -16.61 34.08
N ARG A 8 9.68 -16.95 34.32
CA ARG A 8 10.75 -16.78 33.31
C ARG A 8 10.52 -17.64 32.07
N ALA A 9 10.14 -18.91 32.24
CA ALA A 9 9.85 -19.81 31.13
C ALA A 9 8.62 -19.36 30.32
N ALA A 10 7.58 -18.87 30.98
CA ALA A 10 6.40 -18.32 30.31
C ALA A 10 6.76 -17.05 29.52
N ALA A 11 7.57 -16.16 30.09
CA ALA A 11 8.02 -14.95 29.42
C ALA A 11 8.91 -15.23 28.20
N THR A 12 9.81 -16.21 28.27
CA THR A 12 10.65 -16.60 27.12
C THR A 12 9.84 -17.26 26.02
N VAL A 13 8.86 -18.10 26.35
CA VAL A 13 7.92 -18.69 25.38
C VAL A 13 7.07 -17.61 24.72
N MET A 14 6.54 -16.65 25.48
CA MET A 14 5.77 -15.53 24.95
C MET A 14 6.60 -14.66 24.00
N LEU A 15 7.86 -14.37 24.34
CA LEU A 15 8.77 -13.61 23.50
C LEU A 15 9.09 -14.35 22.18
N LEU A 16 9.27 -15.66 22.24
CA LEU A 16 9.45 -16.51 21.05
C LEU A 16 8.21 -16.51 20.15
N VAL A 17 7.01 -16.65 20.71
CA VAL A 17 5.75 -16.61 19.94
C VAL A 17 5.53 -15.26 19.26
N LEU A 18 5.89 -14.16 19.93
CA LEU A 18 5.82 -12.80 19.35
C LEU A 18 6.79 -12.61 18.18
N SER A 19 7.93 -13.32 18.14
CA SER A 19 8.90 -13.20 17.05
C SER A 19 8.45 -13.89 15.75
N PHE A 20 7.57 -14.91 15.85
CA PHE A 20 7.01 -15.60 14.67
C PHE A 20 5.78 -14.90 14.07
N SER A 21 5.18 -13.95 14.79
CA SER A 21 3.98 -13.23 14.35
C SER A 21 4.28 -12.02 13.44
N ALA A 22 5.42 -12.01 12.75
CA ALA A 22 5.72 -10.97 11.78
C ALA A 22 4.69 -11.05 10.63
N CYS A 23 3.79 -10.07 10.56
CA CYS A 23 2.84 -9.94 9.46
C CYS A 23 3.62 -9.73 8.17
N GLN A 24 3.60 -10.74 7.29
CA GLN A 24 4.17 -10.62 5.95
C GLN A 24 3.14 -9.90 5.07
N ALA A 25 3.18 -8.57 5.04
CA ALA A 25 2.42 -7.74 4.09
C ALA A 25 3.04 -7.81 2.68
N GLN A 26 3.29 -9.03 2.19
CA GLN A 26 3.99 -9.25 0.94
C GLN A 26 3.03 -9.12 -0.25
N LEU A 27 3.44 -8.34 -1.25
CA LEU A 27 2.66 -8.19 -2.48
C LEU A 27 2.73 -9.48 -3.32
N SER A 28 1.64 -9.76 -4.03
CA SER A 28 1.56 -10.83 -5.03
C SER A 28 0.98 -10.32 -6.34
N SER A 29 1.54 -10.77 -7.47
CA SER A 29 1.00 -10.48 -8.80
C SER A 29 -0.37 -11.13 -9.04
N THR A 30 -0.74 -12.11 -8.23
CA THR A 30 -2.02 -12.84 -8.31
C THR A 30 -3.02 -12.42 -7.24
N PHE A 31 -2.79 -11.32 -6.52
CA PHE A 31 -3.63 -10.87 -5.41
C PHE A 31 -5.12 -10.77 -5.77
N TYR A 32 -5.44 -10.32 -7.00
CA TYR A 32 -6.82 -10.20 -7.49
C TYR A 32 -7.32 -11.43 -8.27
N GLY A 33 -6.55 -12.52 -8.33
CA GLY A 33 -6.85 -13.68 -9.17
C GLY A 33 -8.23 -14.29 -8.89
N ASP A 34 -8.60 -14.41 -7.62
CA ASP A 34 -9.85 -15.06 -7.22
C ASP A 34 -11.00 -14.07 -7.01
N THR A 35 -10.70 -12.85 -6.55
CA THR A 35 -11.72 -11.85 -6.18
C THR A 35 -12.12 -10.96 -7.35
N CYS A 36 -11.19 -10.62 -8.23
CA CYS A 36 -11.43 -9.75 -9.39
C CYS A 36 -10.47 -10.12 -10.54
N PRO A 37 -10.67 -11.28 -11.20
CA PRO A 37 -9.73 -11.82 -12.19
C PRO A 37 -9.50 -10.88 -13.39
N ASN A 38 -10.50 -10.05 -13.70
CA ASN A 38 -10.43 -9.11 -14.82
C ASN A 38 -9.81 -7.76 -14.46
N ALA A 39 -9.43 -7.50 -13.20
CA ALA A 39 -8.94 -6.20 -12.74
C ALA A 39 -7.83 -5.63 -13.64
N LEU A 40 -6.78 -6.42 -13.89
CA LEU A 40 -5.64 -5.98 -14.71
C LEU A 40 -6.04 -5.72 -16.17
N SER A 41 -6.96 -6.51 -16.73
CA SER A 41 -7.43 -6.34 -18.11
C SER A 41 -8.27 -5.06 -18.27
N THR A 42 -9.13 -4.77 -17.30
CA THR A 42 -9.95 -3.56 -17.23
C THR A 42 -9.07 -2.32 -17.09
N ILE A 43 -8.12 -2.34 -16.15
CA ILE A 43 -7.17 -1.24 -15.93
C ILE A 43 -6.37 -0.96 -17.22
N ARG A 44 -5.81 -1.99 -17.86
CA ARG A 44 -5.06 -1.83 -19.12
C ARG A 44 -5.91 -1.21 -20.23
N THR A 45 -7.17 -1.61 -20.34
CA THR A 45 -8.08 -1.07 -21.35
C THR A 45 -8.37 0.41 -21.10
N SER A 46 -8.64 0.79 -19.85
CA SER A 46 -8.85 2.19 -19.46
C SER A 46 -7.62 3.06 -19.71
N ILE A 47 -6.42 2.58 -19.35
CA ILE A 47 -5.17 3.30 -19.58
C ILE A 47 -4.92 3.48 -21.08
N ARG A 48 -5.09 2.43 -21.90
CA ARG A 48 -4.93 2.54 -23.36
C ARG A 48 -5.90 3.54 -23.96
N SER A 49 -7.15 3.55 -23.50
CA SER A 49 -8.17 4.51 -23.93
C SER A 49 -7.78 5.95 -23.58
N ALA A 50 -7.26 6.17 -22.37
CA ALA A 50 -6.78 7.49 -21.94
C ALA A 50 -5.56 7.97 -22.76
N ILE A 51 -4.59 7.09 -23.00
CA ILE A 51 -3.40 7.40 -23.82
C ILE A 51 -3.79 7.68 -25.28
N ALA A 52 -4.77 6.96 -25.82
CA ALA A 52 -5.27 7.19 -27.17
C ALA A 52 -5.93 8.56 -27.32
N ARG A 53 -6.62 9.04 -26.28
CA ARG A 53 -7.18 10.41 -26.23
C ARG A 53 -6.10 11.46 -26.06
N GLU A 54 -5.15 11.24 -25.16
CA GLU A 54 -4.04 12.16 -24.88
C GLU A 54 -2.76 11.39 -24.57
N ARG A 55 -1.79 11.44 -25.48
CA ARG A 55 -0.54 10.66 -25.33
C ARG A 55 0.25 11.01 -24.06
N ARG A 56 0.17 12.26 -23.59
CA ARG A 56 0.84 12.73 -22.37
C ARG A 56 0.38 11.96 -21.13
N MET A 57 -0.81 11.36 -21.14
CA MET A 57 -1.34 10.57 -20.02
C MET A 57 -0.44 9.40 -19.61
N ALA A 58 0.31 8.81 -20.55
CA ALA A 58 1.27 7.76 -20.19
C ALA A 58 2.33 8.28 -19.19
N ALA A 59 2.91 9.45 -19.47
CA ALA A 59 3.91 10.07 -18.61
C ALA A 59 3.29 10.59 -17.31
N SER A 60 2.09 11.19 -17.38
CA SER A 60 1.39 11.72 -16.21
C SER A 60 1.05 10.63 -15.20
N LEU A 61 0.56 9.46 -15.63
CA LEU A 61 0.20 8.36 -14.73
C LEU A 61 1.42 7.74 -14.04
N ILE A 62 2.52 7.56 -14.76
CA ILE A 62 3.77 7.04 -14.17
C ILE A 62 4.34 8.05 -13.17
N ARG A 63 4.34 9.35 -13.52
CA ARG A 63 4.76 10.40 -12.60
C ARG A 63 3.89 10.42 -11.35
N LEU A 64 2.58 10.26 -11.48
CA LEU A 64 1.66 10.22 -10.33
C LEU A 64 1.99 9.07 -9.38
N HIS A 65 2.21 7.86 -9.91
CA HIS A 65 2.61 6.71 -9.09
C HIS A 65 3.96 6.92 -8.39
N PHE A 66 4.92 7.53 -9.08
CA PHE A 66 6.20 7.89 -8.46
C PHE A 66 6.05 8.92 -7.34
N HIS A 67 5.24 9.97 -7.55
CA HIS A 67 5.01 11.00 -6.53
C HIS A 67 4.32 10.43 -5.30
N ASP A 68 3.34 9.54 -5.48
CA ASP A 68 2.67 8.83 -4.39
C ASP A 68 3.69 8.02 -3.57
N CYS A 69 4.39 7.09 -4.22
CA CYS A 69 5.33 6.21 -3.54
C CYS A 69 6.50 6.93 -2.84
N PHE A 70 6.83 8.14 -3.28
CA PHE A 70 7.93 8.92 -2.69
C PHE A 70 7.51 9.65 -1.40
N VAL A 71 6.21 9.93 -1.23
CA VAL A 71 5.67 10.59 -0.04
C VAL A 71 4.94 9.55 0.81
N GLN A 72 5.54 9.16 1.92
CA GLN A 72 4.95 8.25 2.92
C GLN A 72 4.58 6.82 2.42
N GLY A 73 4.71 6.51 1.12
CA GLY A 73 4.59 5.18 0.55
C GLY A 73 3.55 5.10 -0.57
N CYS A 74 3.39 3.92 -1.17
CA CYS A 74 2.43 3.71 -2.27
C CYS A 74 1.02 3.44 -1.73
N ASP A 75 0.41 4.43 -1.10
CA ASP A 75 -0.87 4.32 -0.39
C ASP A 75 -2.03 5.10 -1.02
N ALA A 76 -1.79 5.73 -2.18
CA ALA A 76 -2.73 6.57 -2.92
C ALA A 76 -3.15 7.85 -2.19
N SER A 77 -2.40 8.29 -1.17
CA SER A 77 -2.63 9.53 -0.43
C SER A 77 -2.65 10.76 -1.34
N ILE A 78 -1.86 10.79 -2.41
CA ILE A 78 -1.82 11.90 -3.38
C ILE A 78 -3.15 12.12 -4.10
N LEU A 79 -4.04 11.11 -4.12
CA LEU A 79 -5.35 11.20 -4.77
C LEU A 79 -6.37 11.94 -3.91
N LEU A 80 -6.14 12.10 -2.60
CA LEU A 80 -7.05 12.77 -1.69
C LEU A 80 -7.14 14.28 -1.98
N ASP A 81 -8.37 14.80 -1.99
CA ASP A 81 -8.64 16.23 -2.12
C ASP A 81 -8.72 16.90 -0.74
N ASN A 82 -8.65 18.23 -0.74
CA ASN A 82 -8.80 19.01 0.48
C ASN A 82 -10.15 18.72 1.16
N SER A 83 -10.11 18.59 2.47
CA SER A 83 -11.29 18.53 3.33
C SER A 83 -11.02 19.31 4.62
N PRO A 84 -12.03 19.59 5.46
CA PRO A 84 -11.84 20.38 6.68
C PRO A 84 -10.73 19.86 7.62
N SER A 85 -10.40 18.57 7.56
CA SER A 85 -9.38 17.92 8.38
C SER A 85 -8.16 17.42 7.59
N ILE A 86 -8.14 17.58 6.26
CA ILE A 86 -7.08 17.05 5.38
C ILE A 86 -6.59 18.15 4.46
N THR A 87 -5.30 18.47 4.55
CA THR A 87 -4.59 19.26 3.54
C THR A 87 -4.06 18.32 2.47
N SER A 88 -4.48 18.52 1.23
CA SER A 88 -4.11 17.68 0.10
C SER A 88 -2.70 17.99 -0.40
N GLU A 89 -1.97 16.93 -0.74
CA GLU A 89 -0.64 16.99 -1.37
C GLU A 89 -0.65 17.69 -2.73
N LYS A 90 -1.83 17.77 -3.38
CA LYS A 90 -2.01 18.45 -4.68
C LYS A 90 -1.78 19.96 -4.58
N PHE A 91 -2.03 20.54 -3.42
CA PHE A 91 -2.13 22.00 -3.23
C PHE A 91 -1.17 22.54 -2.18
N VAL A 92 -0.05 21.86 -1.93
CA VAL A 92 1.02 22.42 -1.09
C VAL A 92 1.48 23.71 -1.75
N THR A 93 1.07 24.83 -1.15
CA THR A 93 1.39 26.18 -1.61
C THR A 93 2.91 26.30 -1.73
N GLN A 94 3.38 26.59 -2.94
CA GLN A 94 4.62 27.31 -3.13
C GLN A 94 4.38 28.79 -2.80
#